data_AF-A0A6B2MQJ7-F1
#
_entry.id   AF-A0A6B2MQJ7-F1
#
_cell.length_a   1.000
_cell.length_b   1.000
_cell.length_c   1.000
_cell.angle_alpha   90.00
_cell.angle_beta   90.00
_cell.angle_gamma   90.00
#
_symmetry.space_group_name_H-M   'P 1'
#
loop_
_entity.id
_entity.type
_entity.pdbx_description
1 polymer ?
#
loop_
_entity_poly.entity_id
_entity_poly.type
_entity_poly.pdbx_seq_one_letter_code
_entity_poly.pdbx_strand_id
1 'polypeptide(L)'
;MRLKVKMSLPTVRHWRYLRENYATFECRAVRLRGPVRRGTPSKPATAWIYADVIVPEQYREKAAPHAWNPDGTYPVEVPVNWNARTLAPYLSRIEGGELELNVGGDE
;
A
#
# COMPACT_ATOMS: atom_id res chain seq x y z
N MET A 1 13.75 0.83 -0.77
CA MET A 1 13.14 0.72 0.58
C MET A 1 12.24 -0.52 0.69
N ARG A 2 12.21 -1.25 1.82
CA ARG A 2 11.27 -2.39 2.06
C ARG A 2 10.14 -1.97 3.00
N LEU A 3 8.91 -2.33 2.66
CA LEU A 3 7.70 -2.02 3.43
C LEU A 3 6.83 -3.26 3.58
N LYS A 4 6.20 -3.38 4.75
CA LYS A 4 5.11 -4.32 4.98
C LYS A 4 3.82 -3.72 4.44
N VAL A 5 3.27 -4.33 3.40
CA VAL A 5 2.13 -3.82 2.66
C VAL A 5 0.89 -4.68 2.87
N LYS A 6 -0.28 -4.07 2.67
CA LYS A 6 -1.59 -4.71 2.61
C LYS A 6 -2.08 -4.59 1.18
N MET A 7 -2.26 -5.74 0.53
CA MET A 7 -2.78 -5.83 -0.82
C MET A 7 -4.20 -6.37 -0.77
N SER A 8 -5.15 -5.56 -1.25
CA SER A 8 -6.54 -5.98 -1.38
C SER A 8 -6.64 -7.08 -2.43
N LEU A 9 -7.23 -8.20 -2.03
CA LEU A 9 -7.48 -9.35 -2.91
C LEU A 9 -8.90 -9.24 -3.48
N PRO A 10 -9.15 -9.78 -4.69
CA PRO A 10 -10.50 -9.83 -5.24
C PRO A 10 -11.43 -10.52 -4.25
N THR A 11 -12.51 -9.83 -3.89
CA THR A 11 -13.48 -10.30 -2.90
C THR A 11 -14.11 -11.61 -3.38
N VAL A 12 -13.75 -12.72 -2.73
CA VAL A 12 -14.50 -13.97 -2.91
C VAL A 12 -15.85 -13.76 -2.24
N ARG A 13 -16.89 -13.63 -3.06
CA ARG A 13 -18.26 -13.32 -2.63
C ARG A 13 -18.85 -14.54 -1.89
N HIS A 14 -18.52 -14.70 -0.61
CA HIS A 14 -19.10 -15.73 0.24
C HIS A 14 -20.38 -15.19 0.90
N TRP A 15 -21.51 -15.84 0.62
CA TRP A 15 -22.91 -15.41 0.82
C TRP A 15 -23.33 -14.92 2.22
N ARG A 16 -22.48 -14.97 3.26
CA ARG A 16 -22.88 -14.58 4.63
C ARG A 16 -21.94 -13.63 5.36
N TYR A 17 -20.73 -13.37 4.87
CA TYR A 17 -19.78 -12.48 5.52
C TYR A 17 -18.88 -11.80 4.47
N LEU A 18 -18.94 -10.47 4.38
CA LEU A 18 -18.00 -9.67 3.61
C LEU A 18 -16.67 -9.60 4.40
N ARG A 19 -15.90 -10.69 4.39
CA ARG A 19 -14.55 -10.65 4.97
C ARG A 19 -13.65 -9.89 4.00
N GLU A 20 -13.06 -8.79 4.45
CA GLU A 20 -12.01 -8.12 3.71
C GLU A 20 -10.88 -9.14 3.45
N ASN A 21 -10.73 -9.55 2.19
CA ASN A 21 -9.66 -10.45 1.78
C ASN A 21 -8.46 -9.59 1.43
N TYR A 22 -7.40 -9.69 2.23
CA TYR A 22 -6.15 -9.00 1.96
C TYR A 22 -4.97 -9.92 2.18
N ALA A 23 -3.94 -9.77 1.36
CA ALA A 23 -2.63 -10.36 1.59
C ALA A 23 -1.74 -9.33 2.27
N THR A 24 -0.92 -9.79 3.22
CA THR A 24 0.14 -8.97 3.82
C THR A 24 1.48 -9.58 3.50
N PHE A 25 2.39 -8.78 2.97
CA PHE A 25 3.74 -9.24 2.64
C PHE A 25 4.71 -8.06 2.69
N GLU A 26 6.00 -8.37 2.73
CA GLU A 26 7.04 -7.36 2.64
C GLU A 26 7.50 -7.23 1.19
N CYS A 27 7.65 -6.00 0.72
CA CYS A 27 7.99 -5.72 -0.66
C CYS A 27 8.86 -4.47 -0.80
N ARG A 28 9.65 -4.39 -1.89
CA ARG A 28 10.36 -3.16 -2.24
C ARG A 28 9.37 -2.13 -2.77
N ALA A 29 9.34 -0.97 -2.13
CA ALA A 29 8.60 0.19 -2.60
C ALA A 29 9.43 1.00 -3.59
N VAL A 30 8.75 1.49 -4.64
CA VAL A 30 9.32 2.31 -5.71
C VAL A 30 8.90 3.76 -5.51
N ARG A 31 7.62 4.00 -5.21
CA ARG A 31 7.08 5.34 -4.99
C ARG A 31 6.09 5.33 -3.83
N LEU A 32 6.17 6.30 -2.94
CA LEU A 32 5.17 6.58 -1.92
C LEU A 32 4.23 7.66 -2.42
N ARG A 33 2.92 7.48 -2.20
CA ARG A 33 1.86 8.41 -2.57
C ARG A 33 1.13 8.87 -1.31
N GLY A 34 1.25 10.16 -1.03
CA GLY A 34 0.40 10.88 -0.09
C GLY A 34 -0.95 11.27 -0.71
N PRO A 35 -1.84 11.90 0.07
CA PRO A 35 -1.73 12.14 1.51
C PRO A 35 -1.95 10.87 2.34
N VAL A 36 -1.61 10.94 3.64
CA VAL A 36 -1.93 9.87 4.60
C VAL A 36 -3.45 9.79 4.76
N ARG A 37 -4.00 8.62 4.44
CA ARG A 37 -5.43 8.31 4.57
C ARG A 37 -5.70 7.71 5.94
N ARG A 38 -6.90 7.98 6.46
CA ARG A 38 -7.38 7.49 7.75
C ARG A 38 -8.82 7.01 7.58
N GLY A 39 -9.22 6.04 8.40
CA GLY A 39 -10.60 5.57 8.40
C GLY A 39 -11.55 6.69 8.81
N THR A 40 -12.79 6.62 8.34
CA THR A 40 -13.85 7.51 8.80
C THR A 40 -14.33 7.05 10.19
N PRO A 41 -14.96 7.92 10.99
CA PRO A 41 -15.52 7.50 12.29
C PRO A 41 -16.52 6.33 12.16
N SER A 42 -17.23 6.21 11.04
CA SER A 42 -18.15 5.10 10.77
C SER A 42 -17.45 3.79 10.39
N LYS A 43 -16.18 3.86 9.95
CA LYS A 43 -15.34 2.71 9.60
C LYS A 43 -13.90 2.99 10.06
N PRO A 44 -13.62 2.81 11.37
CA PRO A 44 -12.30 3.08 11.90
C PRO A 44 -11.29 2.15 11.22
N ALA A 45 -10.26 2.75 10.64
CA ALA A 45 -9.16 2.05 9.99
C ALA A 45 -7.85 2.75 10.35
N THR A 46 -6.83 1.93 10.63
CA THR A 46 -5.47 2.40 10.90
C THR A 46 -4.97 3.25 9.74
N ALA A 47 -4.32 4.38 10.03
CA ALA A 47 -3.77 5.27 8.99
C ALA A 47 -2.90 4.51 7.97
N TRP A 48 -3.03 4.84 6.69
CA TRP A 48 -2.31 4.21 5.59
C TRP A 48 -1.93 5.22 4.51
N ILE A 49 -0.91 4.88 3.73
CA ILE A 49 -0.57 5.57 2.47
C ILE A 49 -0.67 4.58 1.33
N TYR A 50 -0.65 5.07 0.09
CA TYR A 50 -0.44 4.19 -1.06
C TYR A 50 1.04 4.16 -1.41
N ALA A 51 1.52 3.01 -1.86
CA ALA A 51 2.85 2.89 -2.44
C ALA A 51 2.80 2.06 -3.71
N ASP A 52 3.52 2.50 -4.73
CA ASP A 52 3.78 1.70 -5.92
C ASP A 52 4.93 0.75 -5.60
N VAL A 53 4.68 -0.55 -5.75
CA VAL A 53 5.63 -1.61 -5.43
C VAL A 53 5.82 -2.55 -6.63
N ILE A 54 6.94 -3.28 -6.62
CA ILE A 54 7.16 -4.41 -7.54
C ILE A 54 6.58 -5.67 -6.91
N VAL A 55 5.37 -6.06 -7.29
CA VAL A 55 4.68 -7.21 -6.67
C VAL A 55 5.48 -8.49 -6.91
N PRO A 56 5.80 -9.27 -5.86
CA PRO A 56 6.45 -10.57 -6.01
C PRO A 56 5.59 -11.52 -6.85
N GLU A 57 6.22 -12.38 -7.65
CA GLU A 57 5.53 -13.26 -8.60
C GLU A 57 4.41 -14.09 -7.96
N GLN A 58 4.65 -14.63 -6.76
CA GLN A 58 3.68 -15.39 -5.94
C GLN A 58 2.38 -14.65 -5.58
N TYR A 59 2.37 -13.32 -5.66
CA TYR A 59 1.19 -12.48 -5.41
C TYR A 59 0.67 -11.81 -6.69
N ARG A 60 1.42 -11.89 -7.79
CA ARG A 60 1.08 -11.24 -9.07
C ARG A 60 -0.23 -11.78 -9.64
N GLU A 61 -0.43 -13.10 -9.56
CA GLU A 61 -1.68 -13.77 -9.97
C GLU A 61 -2.89 -13.36 -9.14
N LYS A 62 -2.67 -12.89 -7.91
CA LYS A 62 -3.72 -12.46 -6.97
C LYS A 62 -4.02 -10.97 -7.09
N ALA A 63 -3.24 -10.25 -7.87
CA ALA A 63 -3.41 -8.82 -8.12
C ALA A 63 -4.62 -8.55 -8.99
N ALA A 64 -5.32 -7.44 -8.69
CA ALA A 64 -6.41 -7.00 -9.52
C ALA A 64 -5.83 -6.54 -10.88
N PRO A 65 -6.19 -7.19 -12.01
CA PRO A 65 -5.54 -6.92 -13.29
C PRO A 65 -5.72 -5.48 -13.78
N HIS A 66 -6.77 -4.79 -13.33
CA HIS A 66 -7.08 -3.40 -13.68
C HIS A 66 -6.35 -2.35 -12.84
N ALA A 67 -5.66 -2.74 -11.75
CA ALA A 67 -5.02 -1.80 -10.84
C ALA A 67 -3.51 -1.62 -11.12
N TRP A 68 -2.96 -2.33 -12.11
CA TRP A 68 -1.56 -2.18 -12.51
C TRP A 68 -1.31 -0.81 -13.16
N ASN A 69 -0.23 -0.14 -12.74
CA ASN A 69 0.25 1.07 -13.40
C ASN A 69 0.90 0.71 -14.75
N PRO A 70 0.94 1.63 -15.73
CA PRO A 70 1.57 1.39 -17.03
C PRO A 70 3.08 1.07 -16.91
N ASP A 71 3.75 1.59 -15.88
CA ASP A 71 5.15 1.29 -15.57
C ASP A 71 5.39 -0.12 -15.00
N GLY A 72 4.35 -0.95 -14.88
CA GLY A 72 4.45 -2.32 -14.34
C GLY A 72 4.55 -2.39 -12.81
N THR A 73 4.38 -1.26 -12.11
CA THR A 73 4.24 -1.23 -10.65
C THR A 73 2.79 -1.41 -10.24
N TYR A 74 2.55 -1.81 -8.99
CA TYR A 74 1.21 -1.98 -8.46
C TYR A 74 1.00 -1.11 -7.21
N PRO A 75 -0.08 -0.33 -7.12
CA PRO A 75 -0.42 0.45 -5.95
C PRO A 75 -0.94 -0.48 -4.84
N VAL A 76 -0.26 -0.49 -3.70
CA VAL A 76 -0.65 -1.23 -2.49
C VAL A 76 -0.86 -0.28 -1.32
N GLU A 77 -1.71 -0.69 -0.39
CA GLU A 77 -1.92 0.05 0.85
C GLU A 77 -0.75 -0.25 1.80
N VAL A 78 -0.18 0.78 2.41
CA VAL A 78 0.89 0.65 3.39
C VAL A 78 0.40 1.18 4.73
N PRO A 79 0.03 0.30 5.67
CA PRO A 79 -0.39 0.72 6.99
C PRO A 79 0.77 1.42 7.71
N VAL A 80 0.54 2.65 8.16
CA VAL A 80 1.55 3.47 8.83
C VAL A 80 2.01 2.80 10.12
N ASN A 81 1.09 2.21 10.88
CA ASN A 81 1.41 1.54 12.14
C ASN A 81 2.40 0.37 11.97
N TRP A 82 2.37 -0.33 10.84
CA TRP A 82 3.28 -1.47 10.60
C TRP A 82 4.67 -1.02 10.18
N ASN A 83 4.79 0.19 9.64
CA ASN A 83 6.01 0.72 9.03
C ASN A 83 6.45 2.02 9.69
N ALA A 84 6.01 2.31 10.92
CA ALA A 84 6.15 3.62 11.54
C ALA A 84 7.61 4.11 11.54
N ARG A 85 8.56 3.22 11.85
CA ARG A 85 9.99 3.54 11.85
C ARG A 85 10.54 3.87 10.46
N THR A 86 10.14 3.10 9.45
CA THR A 86 10.63 3.27 8.08
C THR A 86 9.95 4.44 7.36
N LEU A 87 8.67 4.68 7.64
CA LEU A 87 7.88 5.76 7.06
C LEU A 87 8.06 7.10 7.76
N ALA A 88 8.55 7.15 9.01
CA ALA A 88 8.74 8.39 9.78
C ALA A 88 9.33 9.56 8.96
N PRO A 89 10.49 9.43 8.28
CA PRO A 89 11.07 10.54 7.52
C PRO A 89 10.21 10.97 6.31
N TYR A 90 9.42 10.05 5.75
CA TYR A 90 8.56 10.32 4.59
C TYR A 90 7.24 10.97 5.01
N LEU A 91 6.69 10.61 6.17
CA LEU A 91 5.48 11.20 6.69
C LEU A 91 5.66 12.70 6.93
N SER A 92 6.81 13.11 7.49
CA SER A 92 7.12 14.54 7.66
C SER A 92 7.17 15.30 6.33
N ARG A 93 7.67 14.67 5.25
CA ARG A 93 7.69 15.26 3.91
C ARG A 93 6.30 15.34 3.28
N ILE A 94 5.50 14.27 3.44
CA ILE A 94 4.12 14.22 2.94
C ILE A 94 3.23 15.24 3.66
N GLU A 95 3.36 15.36 4.98
CA GLU A 95 2.66 16.40 5.75
C GLU A 95 3.18 17.82 5.43
N GLY A 96 4.44 17.95 5.02
CA GLY A 96 5.03 19.17 4.48
C GLY A 96 4.58 19.56 3.07
N GLY A 97 3.74 18.75 2.41
CA GLY A 97 3.14 19.04 1.10
C GLY A 97 3.64 18.18 -0.06
N GLU A 98 4.56 17.25 0.17
CA GLU A 98 5.06 16.36 -0.90
C GLU A 98 4.12 15.16 -1.12
N LEU A 99 3.37 15.18 -2.22
CA LEU A 99 2.37 14.15 -2.51
C LEU A 99 2.97 12.86 -3.08
N GLU A 100 4.15 12.92 -3.69
CA GLU A 100 4.80 11.76 -4.30
C GLU A 100 6.29 11.76 -3.97
N LEU A 101 6.78 10.63 -3.46
CA LEU A 101 8.19 10.45 -3.08
C LEU A 101 8.71 9.19 -3.74
N ASN A 102 9.70 9.32 -4.62
CA ASN A 102 10.38 8.18 -5.21
C ASN A 102 11.35 7.58 -4.19
N VAL A 103 11.18 6.30 -3.88
CA VAL A 103 11.93 5.54 -2.84
C VAL A 103 12.61 4.28 -3.40
N GLY A 104 12.54 4.11 -4.72
CA GLY A 104 13.14 3.01 -5.47
C GLY A 104 14.63 3.20 -5.77
N GLY A 105 15.13 4.44 -5.75
CA GLY A 105 16.51 4.79 -6.04
C GLY A 105 17.40 4.66 -4.81
N ASP A 106 18.00 3.48 -4.66
CA ASP A 106 19.30 3.29 -4.02
C ASP A 106 19.80 1.95 -4.59
N GLU A 107 20.33 2.06 -5.81
CA GLU A 107 21.51 1.35 -6.33
C GLU A 107 22.02 2.12 -7.56
#